data_AF-A0A6B2LK47-F1
#
_entry.id   AF-A0A6B2LK47-F1
#
_cell.length_a   1.000
_cell.length_b   1.000
_cell.length_c   1.000
_cell.angle_alpha   90.00
_cell.angle_beta   90.00
_cell.angle_gamma   90.00
#
_symmetry.space_group_name_H-M   'P 1'
#
loop_
_entity.id
_entity.type
_entity.pdbx_description
1 polymer ?
#
loop_
_entity_poly.entity_id
_entity_poly.type
_entity_poly.pdbx_seq_one_letter_code
_entity_poly.pdbx_strand_id
1 'polypeptide(L)'
;MEDAPLDIQWVEDDSFSCSEVVIGVGHLGSSFLMSQFKEKSLIGSIQARGGDSCKIYRISTEPHSLILATSERDISPQNTFQFTSTLFHKIQFKRVLIFSSFPEFKIQKAYPTVSSPCLRLLRTRACPSTLSIPLLEPPLLIENLSASLLTHCELRNLEAYLFLSIEEAQPHLSALSAFDPVLASF
;
A
#
# COMPACT_ATOMS: atom_id res chain seq x y z
N MET A 1 -19.49 0.98 -21.05
CA MET A 1 -19.29 -0.24 -20.25
C MET A 1 -19.42 0.24 -18.82
N GLU A 2 -20.57 0.04 -18.19
CA GLU A 2 -20.76 0.43 -16.79
C GLU A 2 -19.83 -0.43 -15.93
N ASP A 3 -18.96 0.21 -15.16
CA ASP A 3 -18.14 -0.47 -14.16
C ASP A 3 -19.07 -1.20 -13.19
N ALA A 4 -18.86 -2.51 -13.04
CA ALA A 4 -19.67 -3.29 -12.13
C ALA A 4 -19.45 -2.79 -10.69
N PRO A 5 -20.52 -2.63 -9.88
CA PRO A 5 -20.38 -2.09 -8.53
C PRO A 5 -19.50 -3.01 -7.66
N LEU A 6 -18.57 -2.41 -6.91
CA LEU A 6 -17.85 -3.08 -5.84
C LEU A 6 -18.84 -3.55 -4.77
N ASP A 7 -18.69 -4.79 -4.32
CA ASP A 7 -19.36 -5.28 -3.11
C ASP A 7 -18.51 -4.88 -1.91
N ILE A 8 -19.11 -4.14 -0.98
CA ILE A 8 -18.39 -3.51 0.13
C ILE A 8 -19.07 -3.95 1.41
N GLN A 9 -18.31 -4.65 2.25
CA GLN A 9 -18.80 -5.17 3.52
C GLN A 9 -17.99 -4.55 4.65
N TRP A 10 -18.59 -3.60 5.35
CA TRP A 10 -18.03 -3.09 6.60
C TRP A 10 -18.62 -3.88 7.77
N VAL A 11 -17.78 -4.20 8.75
CA VAL A 11 -18.22 -4.86 9.99
C VAL A 11 -18.83 -3.84 10.95
N GLU A 12 -18.35 -2.60 10.89
CA GLU A 12 -18.86 -1.46 11.68
C GLU A 12 -19.46 -0.41 10.73
N ASP A 13 -20.62 0.15 11.09
CA ASP A 13 -21.29 1.17 10.27
C ASP A 13 -20.61 2.54 10.36
N ASP A 14 -19.94 2.82 11.48
CA ASP A 14 -19.33 4.10 11.79
C ASP A 14 -18.12 4.43 10.91
N SER A 15 -17.86 5.73 10.74
CA SER A 15 -16.62 6.22 10.14
C SER A 15 -15.44 5.99 11.07
N PHE A 16 -14.32 5.55 10.53
CA PHE A 16 -13.09 5.32 11.28
C PHE A 16 -12.22 6.58 11.27
N SER A 17 -11.65 6.95 12.42
CA SER A 17 -10.64 8.01 12.50
C SER A 17 -9.31 7.42 12.97
N CYS A 18 -8.23 7.79 12.31
CA CYS A 18 -6.87 7.39 12.68
C CYS A 18 -5.80 8.44 12.38
N SER A 19 -4.61 8.26 12.95
CA SER A 19 -3.43 9.01 12.50
C SER A 19 -2.98 8.50 11.13
N GLU A 20 -2.92 7.18 10.99
CA GLU A 20 -2.19 6.50 9.93
C GLU A 20 -2.98 5.35 9.35
N VAL A 21 -2.93 5.24 8.04
CA VAL A 21 -3.39 4.06 7.30
C VAL A 21 -2.17 3.43 6.66
N VAL A 22 -2.00 2.13 6.86
CA VAL A 22 -0.92 1.36 6.26
C VAL A 22 -1.50 0.38 5.26
N ILE A 23 -1.04 0.43 4.02
CA ILE A 23 -1.63 -0.31 2.90
C ILE A 23 -0.58 -1.22 2.29
N GLY A 24 -0.85 -2.52 2.28
CA GLY A 24 -0.09 -3.52 1.55
C GLY A 24 -0.71 -3.76 0.19
N VAL A 25 0.03 -3.47 -0.87
CA VAL A 25 -0.37 -3.70 -2.25
C VAL A 25 0.41 -4.89 -2.81
N GLY A 26 -0.29 -5.74 -3.54
CA GLY A 26 0.25 -6.98 -4.07
C GLY A 26 0.66 -7.98 -2.99
N HIS A 27 1.26 -9.08 -3.43
CA HIS A 27 1.63 -10.18 -2.55
C HIS A 27 2.68 -9.76 -1.50
N LEU A 28 3.76 -9.10 -1.92
CA LEU A 28 4.88 -8.77 -1.03
C LEU A 28 4.50 -7.73 0.02
N GLY A 29 3.88 -6.62 -0.38
CA GLY A 29 3.44 -5.57 0.53
C GLY A 29 2.42 -6.07 1.55
N SER A 30 1.43 -6.85 1.08
CA SER A 30 0.42 -7.46 1.96
C SER A 30 1.04 -8.46 2.93
N SER A 31 1.87 -9.39 2.44
CA SER A 31 2.46 -10.44 3.27
C SER A 31 3.40 -9.87 4.34
N PHE A 32 4.17 -8.84 3.98
CA PHE A 32 4.99 -8.10 4.92
C PHE A 32 4.15 -7.58 6.09
N LEU A 33 3.13 -6.78 5.82
CA LEU A 33 2.32 -6.16 6.87
C LEU A 33 1.54 -7.20 7.68
N MET A 34 1.01 -8.24 7.04
CA MET A 34 0.31 -9.32 7.74
C MET A 34 1.21 -10.08 8.72
N SER A 35 2.52 -10.18 8.40
CA SER A 35 3.52 -10.81 9.27
C SER A 35 3.92 -9.94 10.46
N GLN A 36 3.93 -8.62 10.27
CA GLN A 36 4.32 -7.63 11.29
C GLN A 36 3.20 -7.42 12.31
N PHE A 37 1.94 -7.31 11.84
CA PHE A 37 0.80 -7.05 12.72
C PHE A 37 0.03 -8.33 13.03
N LYS A 38 0.41 -9.01 14.13
CA LYS A 38 -0.25 -10.27 14.55
C LYS A 38 -1.63 -10.03 15.15
N GLU A 39 -1.75 -9.05 16.05
CA GLU A 39 -2.98 -8.71 16.75
C GLU A 39 -3.79 -7.68 15.97
N LYS A 40 -4.76 -8.19 15.19
CA LYS A 40 -5.60 -7.39 14.30
C LYS A 40 -7.03 -7.92 14.25
N SER A 41 -8.00 -7.03 14.18
CA SER A 41 -9.41 -7.37 13.97
C SER A 41 -9.87 -6.94 12.59
N LEU A 42 -10.60 -7.80 11.89
CA LEU A 42 -11.20 -7.46 10.59
C LEU A 42 -12.35 -6.48 10.81
N ILE A 43 -12.28 -5.31 10.18
CA ILE A 43 -13.30 -4.25 10.29
C ILE A 43 -14.02 -4.00 8.96
N GLY A 44 -13.51 -4.53 7.85
CA GLY A 44 -14.19 -4.47 6.58
C GLY A 44 -13.48 -5.22 5.47
N SER A 45 -14.16 -5.34 4.34
CA SER A 45 -13.62 -5.89 3.10
C SER A 45 -14.25 -5.17 1.91
N ILE A 46 -13.46 -5.05 0.85
CA ILE A 46 -13.89 -4.55 -0.45
C ILE A 46 -13.65 -5.69 -1.44
N GLN A 47 -14.65 -6.03 -2.24
CA GLN A 47 -14.59 -7.10 -3.22
C GLN A 47 -15.16 -6.64 -4.56
N ALA A 48 -14.42 -6.82 -5.65
CA ALA A 48 -14.92 -6.55 -6.99
C ALA A 48 -15.37 -7.84 -7.69
N ARG A 49 -16.26 -7.68 -8.68
CA ARG A 49 -16.58 -8.76 -9.62
C ARG A 49 -15.33 -9.03 -10.46
N GLY A 50 -14.73 -10.21 -10.29
CA GLY A 50 -13.42 -10.55 -10.87
C GLY A 50 -12.42 -11.09 -9.85
N GLY A 51 -12.76 -11.06 -8.55
CA GLY A 51 -11.94 -11.65 -7.49
C GLY A 51 -10.88 -10.71 -6.92
N ASP A 52 -10.83 -9.46 -7.38
CA ASP A 52 -10.11 -8.39 -6.70
C ASP A 52 -10.70 -8.19 -5.31
N SER A 53 -9.86 -8.22 -4.29
CA SER A 53 -10.33 -8.03 -2.92
C SER A 53 -9.27 -7.37 -2.04
N CYS A 54 -9.75 -6.67 -1.03
CA CYS A 54 -8.94 -6.12 0.03
C CYS A 54 -9.64 -6.36 1.35
N LYS A 55 -8.86 -6.74 2.35
CA LYS A 55 -9.32 -6.82 3.73
C LYS A 55 -8.79 -5.61 4.48
N ILE A 56 -9.61 -5.11 5.39
CA ILE A 56 -9.34 -3.90 6.17
C ILE A 56 -9.36 -4.32 7.64
N TYR A 57 -8.25 -4.09 8.32
CA TYR A 57 -8.06 -4.49 9.71
C TYR A 57 -7.77 -3.29 10.60
N ARG A 58 -8.23 -3.36 11.84
CA ARG A 58 -7.80 -2.48 12.93
C ARG A 58 -6.72 -3.20 13.74
N ILE A 59 -5.60 -2.55 13.99
CA ILE A 59 -4.54 -3.09 14.85
C ILE A 59 -4.85 -2.74 16.31
N SER A 60 -4.81 -3.74 17.20
CA SER A 60 -5.29 -3.60 18.59
C SER A 60 -4.24 -3.07 19.57
N THR A 61 -2.95 -3.16 19.22
CA THR A 61 -1.82 -2.88 20.12
C THR A 61 -1.28 -1.45 20.05
N GLU A 62 -1.66 -0.69 19.02
CA GLU A 62 -1.12 0.66 18.79
C GLU A 62 -2.05 1.73 19.41
N PRO A 63 -1.52 2.70 20.18
CA PRO A 63 -2.31 3.79 20.77
C PRO A 63 -2.89 4.75 19.70
N HIS A 64 -2.48 4.60 18.44
CA HIS A 64 -3.04 5.28 17.30
C HIS A 64 -3.62 4.24 16.32
N SER A 65 -4.88 4.42 15.95
CA SER A 65 -5.72 3.44 15.26
C SER A 65 -5.21 3.07 13.86
N LEU A 66 -4.18 2.25 13.77
CA LEU A 66 -3.63 1.82 12.49
C LEU A 66 -4.65 0.99 11.73
N ILE A 67 -4.97 1.42 10.51
CA ILE A 67 -5.80 0.62 9.59
C ILE A 67 -4.89 -0.05 8.58
N LEU A 68 -4.92 -1.37 8.56
CA LEU A 68 -4.20 -2.21 7.63
C LEU A 68 -5.12 -2.62 6.48
N ALA A 69 -4.82 -2.19 5.27
CA ALA A 69 -5.52 -2.63 4.06
C ALA A 69 -4.60 -3.51 3.21
N THR A 70 -5.00 -4.75 2.90
CA THR A 70 -4.16 -5.69 2.15
C THR A 70 -4.86 -6.27 0.93
N SER A 71 -4.24 -6.15 -0.23
CA SER A 71 -4.62 -6.85 -1.46
C SER A 71 -3.59 -7.93 -1.78
N GLU A 72 -3.89 -9.21 -1.49
CA GLU A 72 -2.97 -10.34 -1.73
C GLU A 72 -2.62 -10.52 -3.22
N ARG A 73 -3.47 -9.99 -4.10
CA ARG A 73 -3.25 -9.89 -5.55
C ARG A 73 -3.33 -8.45 -5.99
N ASP A 74 -2.68 -8.14 -7.10
CA ASP A 74 -2.83 -6.84 -7.75
C ASP A 74 -4.29 -6.62 -8.16
N ILE A 75 -4.85 -5.50 -7.72
CA ILE A 75 -6.18 -5.06 -8.13
C ILE A 75 -6.13 -4.65 -9.60
N SER A 76 -7.08 -5.14 -10.39
CA SER A 76 -7.15 -4.85 -11.82
C SER A 76 -7.27 -3.34 -12.08
N PRO A 77 -6.66 -2.80 -13.16
CA PRO A 77 -6.61 -1.37 -13.44
C PRO A 77 -7.99 -0.68 -13.41
N GLN A 78 -9.01 -1.36 -13.92
CA GLN A 78 -10.40 -0.87 -14.03
C GLN A 78 -11.00 -0.57 -12.65
N ASN A 79 -10.65 -1.37 -11.62
CA ASN A 79 -11.22 -1.23 -10.29
C ASN A 79 -10.43 -0.24 -9.40
N THR A 80 -9.18 0.09 -9.73
CA THR A 80 -8.26 0.83 -8.85
C THR A 80 -8.80 2.16 -8.33
N PHE A 81 -9.45 2.95 -9.20
CA PHE A 81 -10.01 4.25 -8.82
C PHE A 81 -11.18 4.12 -7.85
N GLN A 82 -12.13 3.22 -8.17
CA GLN A 82 -13.28 2.97 -7.32
C GLN A 82 -12.82 2.38 -5.97
N PHE A 83 -11.85 1.48 -6.00
CA PHE A 83 -11.25 0.87 -4.82
C PHE A 83 -10.65 1.91 -3.87
N THR A 84 -9.79 2.78 -4.41
CA THR A 84 -9.14 3.86 -3.67
C THR A 84 -10.19 4.80 -3.06
N SER A 85 -11.18 5.20 -3.86
CA SER A 85 -12.24 6.10 -3.41
C SER A 85 -13.08 5.47 -2.29
N THR A 86 -13.45 4.19 -2.44
CA THR A 86 -14.19 3.45 -1.42
C THR A 86 -13.40 3.30 -0.12
N LEU A 87 -12.12 2.92 -0.21
CA LEU A 87 -11.26 2.72 0.95
C LEU A 87 -11.13 4.02 1.77
N PHE A 88 -10.87 5.14 1.11
CA PHE A 88 -10.70 6.44 1.77
C PHE A 88 -12.00 7.14 2.15
N HIS A 89 -13.16 6.69 1.64
CA HIS A 89 -14.43 7.33 1.97
C HIS A 89 -14.85 7.15 3.43
N LYS A 90 -14.61 5.96 4.01
CA LYS A 90 -15.00 5.63 5.39
C LYS A 90 -13.91 5.92 6.43
N ILE A 91 -12.69 6.27 5.99
CA ILE A 91 -11.54 6.41 6.87
C ILE A 91 -11.05 7.86 6.83
N GLN A 92 -11.09 8.53 7.97
CA GLN A 92 -10.42 9.80 8.20
C GLN A 92 -9.02 9.54 8.74
N PHE A 93 -7.99 10.00 8.04
CA PHE A 93 -6.60 9.78 8.39
C PHE A 93 -5.75 11.03 8.18
N LYS A 94 -4.62 11.13 8.90
CA LYS A 94 -3.64 12.20 8.68
C LYS A 94 -2.66 11.86 7.57
N ARG A 95 -2.21 10.60 7.51
CA ARG A 95 -1.25 10.12 6.50
C ARG A 95 -1.44 8.66 6.10
N VAL A 96 -0.88 8.30 4.95
CA VAL A 96 -0.91 6.93 4.41
C VAL A 96 0.49 6.42 4.13
N LEU A 97 0.80 5.20 4.55
CA LEU A 97 2.02 4.48 4.19
C LEU A 97 1.63 3.31 3.29
N ILE A 98 2.16 3.29 2.07
CA ILE A 98 1.85 2.28 1.06
C ILE A 98 3.10 1.42 0.86
N PHE A 99 2.95 0.11 0.99
CA PHE A 99 4.00 -0.88 0.81
C PHE A 99 3.66 -1.71 -0.42
N SER A 100 4.54 -1.71 -1.42
CA SER A 100 4.33 -2.37 -2.71
C SER A 100 5.64 -2.94 -3.23
N SER A 101 5.57 -3.83 -4.21
CA SER A 101 6.77 -4.34 -4.89
C SER A 101 6.86 -3.86 -6.35
N PHE A 102 8.07 -4.00 -6.90
CA PHE A 102 8.32 -4.02 -8.34
C PHE A 102 9.02 -5.32 -8.73
N PRO A 103 8.64 -5.93 -9.86
CA PRO A 103 9.31 -7.14 -10.30
C PRO A 103 10.76 -6.84 -10.73
N GLU A 104 11.68 -7.67 -10.27
CA GLU A 104 13.13 -7.52 -10.46
C GLU A 104 13.53 -7.27 -11.91
N PHE A 105 12.90 -7.94 -12.88
CA PHE A 105 13.22 -7.77 -14.30
C PHE A 105 13.01 -6.32 -14.80
N LYS A 106 12.02 -5.59 -14.25
CA LYS A 106 11.81 -4.16 -14.61
C LYS A 106 12.98 -3.32 -14.09
N ILE A 107 13.52 -3.67 -12.92
CA ILE A 107 14.64 -2.94 -12.31
C ILE A 107 15.96 -3.31 -12.96
N GLN A 108 16.27 -4.59 -13.20
CA GLN A 108 17.50 -4.98 -13.90
C GLN A 108 17.59 -4.34 -15.30
N LYS A 109 16.46 -4.17 -15.99
CA LYS A 109 16.40 -3.48 -17.28
C LYS A 109 16.68 -1.98 -17.17
N ALA A 110 16.22 -1.33 -16.11
CA ALA A 110 16.38 0.11 -15.89
C ALA A 110 17.73 0.47 -15.24
N TYR A 111 18.18 -0.38 -14.32
CA TYR A 111 19.33 -0.19 -13.43
C TYR A 111 20.08 -1.52 -13.23
N PRO A 112 20.96 -1.92 -14.18
CA PRO A 112 21.62 -3.22 -14.16
C PRO A 112 22.53 -3.48 -12.95
N THR A 113 22.96 -2.41 -12.27
CA THR A 113 23.89 -2.47 -11.12
C THR A 113 23.18 -2.49 -9.77
N VAL A 114 21.85 -2.39 -9.73
CA VAL A 114 21.08 -2.41 -8.48
C VAL A 114 20.84 -3.86 -8.08
N SER A 115 21.39 -4.27 -6.95
CA SER A 115 21.10 -5.56 -6.32
C SER A 115 20.02 -5.42 -5.25
N SER A 116 19.27 -6.51 -5.04
CA SER A 116 18.34 -6.65 -3.91
C SER A 116 19.12 -6.94 -2.60
N PRO A 117 18.59 -6.56 -1.41
CA PRO A 117 17.37 -5.79 -1.18
C PRO A 117 17.58 -4.31 -1.49
N CYS A 118 16.63 -3.72 -2.20
CA CYS A 118 16.70 -2.32 -2.58
C CYS A 118 15.32 -1.66 -2.39
N LEU A 119 15.30 -0.62 -1.56
CA LEU A 119 14.11 0.15 -1.26
C LEU A 119 14.11 1.46 -2.05
N ARG A 120 12.95 1.84 -2.58
CA ARG A 120 12.69 3.13 -3.22
C ARG A 120 11.48 3.80 -2.60
N LEU A 121 11.45 5.12 -2.68
CA LEU A 121 10.42 5.96 -2.11
C LEU A 121 9.75 6.84 -3.17
N LEU A 122 8.43 6.89 -3.16
CA LEU A 122 7.69 8.04 -3.67
C LEU A 122 6.92 8.67 -2.53
N ARG A 123 6.66 9.96 -2.63
CA ARG A 123 5.88 10.69 -1.64
C ARG A 123 5.07 11.79 -2.29
N THR A 124 3.97 12.16 -1.65
CA THR A 124 3.22 13.34 -2.03
C THR A 124 3.97 14.62 -1.64
N ARG A 125 3.58 15.75 -2.23
CA ARG A 125 4.16 17.05 -1.89
C ARG A 125 3.89 17.49 -0.46
N ALA A 126 2.81 16.98 0.14
CA ALA A 126 2.44 17.27 1.53
C ALA A 126 3.44 16.67 2.54
N CYS A 127 4.16 15.61 2.17
CA CYS A 127 5.09 14.93 3.06
C CYS A 127 6.40 15.70 3.26
N PRO A 128 6.99 15.71 4.46
CA PRO A 128 8.34 16.22 4.68
C PRO A 128 9.41 15.39 3.95
N SER A 129 10.54 16.01 3.62
CA SER A 129 11.64 15.37 2.86
C SER A 129 12.66 14.63 3.74
N THR A 130 12.24 14.13 4.90
CA THR A 130 13.15 13.73 5.99
C THR A 130 13.62 12.27 5.94
N LEU A 131 13.08 11.45 5.03
CA LEU A 131 13.46 10.04 4.95
C LEU A 131 14.74 9.85 4.14
N SER A 132 15.72 9.12 4.70
CA SER A 132 17.00 8.78 4.07
C SER A 132 16.88 7.64 3.05
N ILE A 133 15.74 7.51 2.37
CA ILE A 133 15.45 6.46 1.40
C ILE A 133 15.52 7.07 0.00
N PRO A 134 16.27 6.47 -0.95
CA PRO A 134 16.36 7.00 -2.30
C PRO A 134 14.99 7.09 -2.97
N LEU A 135 14.73 8.22 -3.66
CA LEU A 135 13.48 8.39 -4.41
C LEU A 135 13.43 7.45 -5.61
N LEU A 136 12.23 7.09 -6.05
CA LEU A 136 12.05 6.37 -7.31
C LEU A 136 12.36 7.30 -8.48
N GLU A 137 13.30 6.89 -9.32
CA GLU A 137 13.77 7.67 -10.46
C GLU A 137 13.29 7.07 -11.80
N PRO A 138 13.06 7.90 -12.83
CA PRO A 138 12.75 7.43 -14.18
C PRO A 138 13.84 6.48 -14.70
N PRO A 139 13.50 5.37 -15.40
CA PRO A 139 12.22 5.13 -16.08
C PRO A 139 11.21 4.28 -15.29
N LEU A 140 11.44 4.02 -14.00
CA LEU A 140 10.50 3.21 -13.21
C LEU A 140 9.21 3.99 -12.98
N LEU A 141 8.07 3.34 -13.27
CA LEU A 141 6.74 3.90 -13.10
C LEU A 141 5.93 3.01 -12.17
N ILE A 142 5.18 3.65 -11.27
CA ILE A 142 4.16 2.96 -10.47
C ILE A 142 2.90 2.78 -11.31
N GLU A 143 2.23 1.66 -11.10
CA GLU A 143 1.04 1.26 -11.86
C GLU A 143 -0.08 0.86 -10.87
N ASN A 144 -1.29 0.71 -11.40
CA ASN A 144 -2.45 0.13 -10.71
C ASN A 144 -2.79 0.79 -9.37
N LEU A 145 -3.07 -0.01 -8.33
CA LEU A 145 -3.58 0.46 -7.05
C LEU A 145 -2.59 1.41 -6.35
N SER A 146 -1.30 1.10 -6.34
CA SER A 146 -0.27 1.96 -5.74
C SER A 146 -0.25 3.34 -6.38
N ALA A 147 -0.37 3.42 -7.71
CA ALA A 147 -0.48 4.68 -8.43
C ALA A 147 -1.79 5.42 -8.12
N SER A 148 -2.91 4.71 -8.06
CA SER A 148 -4.23 5.27 -7.75
C SER A 148 -4.28 5.88 -6.35
N LEU A 149 -3.79 5.16 -5.35
CA LEU A 149 -3.69 5.61 -3.95
C LEU A 149 -2.84 6.87 -3.83
N LEU A 150 -1.61 6.83 -4.37
CA LEU A 150 -0.69 7.96 -4.28
C LEU A 150 -1.24 9.20 -5.04
N THR A 151 -1.83 8.99 -6.21
CA THR A 151 -2.46 10.07 -6.99
C THR A 151 -3.63 10.68 -6.26
N HIS A 152 -4.48 9.87 -5.63
CA HIS A 152 -5.61 10.36 -4.84
C HIS A 152 -5.13 11.23 -3.67
N CYS A 153 -4.08 10.80 -2.97
CA CYS A 153 -3.48 11.58 -1.88
C CYS A 153 -2.86 12.88 -2.38
N GLU A 154 -2.11 12.85 -3.50
CA GLU A 154 -1.51 14.04 -4.10
C GLU A 154 -2.58 15.09 -4.49
N LEU A 155 -3.65 14.66 -5.17
CA LEU A 155 -4.74 15.55 -5.60
C LEU A 155 -5.50 16.20 -4.44
N ARG A 156 -5.51 15.55 -3.27
CA ARG A 156 -6.18 16.04 -2.07
C ARG A 156 -5.24 16.67 -1.05
N ASN A 157 -3.96 16.82 -1.39
CA ASN A 157 -2.94 17.35 -0.49
C ASN A 157 -2.83 16.57 0.84
N LEU A 158 -2.95 15.23 0.76
CA LEU A 158 -2.78 14.32 1.89
C LEU A 158 -1.34 13.81 1.93
N GLU A 159 -0.81 13.62 3.14
CA GLU A 159 0.50 13.00 3.34
C GLU A 159 0.43 11.52 2.94
N ALA A 160 1.21 11.12 1.94
CA ALA A 160 1.38 9.71 1.61
C ALA A 160 2.81 9.38 1.19
N TYR A 161 3.30 8.26 1.70
CA TYR A 161 4.56 7.64 1.30
C TYR A 161 4.28 6.30 0.62
N LEU A 162 4.97 6.02 -0.48
CA LEU A 162 4.94 4.75 -1.18
C LEU A 162 6.35 4.15 -1.17
N PHE A 163 6.49 3.08 -0.41
CA PHE A 163 7.70 2.28 -0.28
C PHE A 163 7.65 1.11 -1.25
N LEU A 164 8.72 0.98 -2.03
CA LEU A 164 8.81 0.03 -3.13
C LEU A 164 10.02 -0.86 -2.92
N SER A 165 9.78 -2.14 -2.65
CA SER A 165 10.82 -3.17 -2.58
C SER A 165 10.93 -3.90 -3.92
N ILE A 166 12.11 -4.46 -4.20
CA ILE A 166 12.31 -5.33 -5.36
C ILE A 166 11.77 -6.71 -5.03
N GLU A 167 10.88 -7.22 -5.88
CA GLU A 167 10.40 -8.60 -5.84
C GLU A 167 11.24 -9.46 -6.78
N GLU A 168 12.11 -10.26 -6.17
CA GLU A 168 12.94 -11.26 -6.83
C GLU A 168 12.06 -12.38 -7.40
N ALA A 169 12.52 -13.02 -8.49
CA ALA A 169 11.79 -14.12 -9.14
C ALA A 169 11.53 -15.32 -8.20
N GLN A 170 12.36 -15.48 -7.16
CA GLN A 170 12.07 -16.33 -6.02
C GLN A 170 11.79 -15.42 -4.81
N PRO A 171 10.59 -15.47 -4.21
CA PRO A 171 10.27 -14.63 -3.06
C PRO A 171 11.14 -15.04 -1.87
N HIS A 172 12.25 -14.33 -1.67
CA HIS A 172 13.12 -14.51 -0.53
C HIS A 172 12.67 -13.61 0.63
N LEU A 173 12.87 -14.09 1.87
CA LEU A 173 12.63 -13.32 3.10
C LEU A 173 13.40 -11.97 3.11
N SER A 174 14.49 -11.88 2.35
CA SER A 174 15.29 -10.66 2.16
C SER A 174 14.46 -9.48 1.64
N ALA A 175 13.51 -9.73 0.73
CA ALA A 175 12.69 -8.66 0.15
C ALA A 175 11.66 -8.08 1.14
N LEU A 176 11.21 -8.91 2.10
CA LEU A 176 10.37 -8.48 3.23
C LEU A 176 11.18 -7.63 4.22
N SER A 177 12.43 -8.03 4.50
CA SER A 177 13.30 -7.27 5.44
C SER A 177 13.66 -5.87 4.96
N ALA A 178 13.49 -5.56 3.66
CA ALA A 178 13.71 -4.22 3.13
C ALA A 178 12.77 -3.18 3.76
N PHE A 179 11.60 -3.60 4.24
CA PHE A 179 10.61 -2.72 4.85
C PHE A 179 10.73 -2.61 6.38
N ASP A 180 11.49 -3.48 7.04
CA ASP A 180 11.72 -3.44 8.49
C ASP A 180 12.18 -2.05 9.01
N PRO A 181 13.16 -1.36 8.39
CA PRO A 181 13.60 -0.05 8.90
C PRO A 181 12.52 1.03 8.75
N VAL A 182 11.56 0.85 7.84
CA VAL A 182 10.48 1.80 7.62
C VAL A 182 9.51 1.74 8.79
N LEU A 183 8.99 0.56 9.11
CA LEU A 183 8.04 0.41 10.23
C LEU A 183 8.67 0.77 11.58
N ALA A 184 9.96 0.51 11.78
CA ALA A 184 10.64 0.89 13.02
C ALA A 184 10.84 2.41 13.19
N SER A 185 10.68 3.18 12.10
CA SER A 185 10.89 4.64 12.09
C SER A 185 9.60 5.45 12.25
N PHE A 186 8.45 4.78 12.34
CA PHE A 186 7.13 5.38 12.53
C PHE A 186 6.49 4.84 13.80
#